data_AF-A0A7W0NKN5-F1
#
_entry.id   AF-A0A7W0NKN5-F1
#
_cell.length_a   1.000
_cell.length_b   1.000
_cell.length_c   1.000
_cell.angle_alpha   90.00
_cell.angle_beta   90.00
_cell.angle_gamma   90.00
#
_symmetry.space_group_name_H-M   'P 1'
#
loop_
_entity.id
_entity.type
_entity.pdbx_description
1 polymer ?
#
loop_
_entity_poly.entity_id
_entity_poly.type
_entity_poly.pdbx_seq_one_letter_code
_entity_poly.pdbx_strand_id
1 'polypeptide(L)'
;MATAAVPYTEAQPQWRSSHTFGIIGLVAALGVIGVWLPRAGEKMAYFDNPTLVAWLAIAVLMTLVGVVAGHGVTGLARGVLIDDRHRLSLSRLQMLLWTVLVLSGWMAAALSNIGRGAATPLDVAVPSELWLAMGISTASLVASPVALAYKQSKRPGQVESLPLQEDSGWADLFRGEEVTDSHHLDLGKVQMLLFTVVVILAYALALGDLFSAKEAFATLPALDDAVVSLLVISHAGYLAKKAVPTGPPPTGD
;
A
#
# COMPACT_ATOMS: atom_id res chain seq x y z
N MET A 1 9.23 -36.03 -26.63
CA MET A 1 9.21 -34.74 -27.35
C MET A 1 9.35 -33.65 -26.32
N ALA A 2 10.49 -32.97 -26.27
CA ALA A 2 10.69 -31.84 -25.38
C ALA A 2 9.83 -30.68 -25.89
N THR A 3 8.87 -30.24 -25.08
CA THR A 3 8.13 -28.99 -25.30
C THR A 3 9.14 -27.85 -25.27
N ALA A 4 9.37 -27.23 -26.42
CA ALA A 4 10.20 -26.04 -26.53
C ALA A 4 9.61 -24.95 -25.62
N ALA A 5 10.43 -24.46 -24.69
CA ALA A 5 10.11 -23.29 -23.90
C ALA A 5 9.75 -22.15 -24.87
N VAL A 6 8.55 -21.61 -24.74
CA VAL A 6 8.15 -20.38 -25.43
C VAL A 6 9.19 -19.32 -25.06
N PRO A 7 9.90 -18.71 -26.02
CA PRO A 7 10.86 -17.66 -25.70
C PRO A 7 10.10 -16.52 -25.03
N TYR A 8 10.54 -16.16 -23.82
CA TYR A 8 10.10 -14.95 -23.14
C TYR A 8 10.21 -13.80 -24.14
N THR A 9 9.08 -13.34 -24.65
CA THR A 9 9.07 -12.12 -25.45
C THR A 9 9.35 -11.02 -24.44
N GLU A 10 10.58 -10.52 -24.42
CA GLU A 10 10.96 -9.44 -23.51
C GLU A 10 9.94 -8.31 -23.68
N ALA A 11 9.10 -8.13 -22.67
CA ALA A 11 8.21 -6.98 -22.60
C ALA A 11 9.13 -5.76 -22.65
N GLN A 12 8.99 -4.95 -23.71
CA GLN A 12 9.79 -3.76 -23.92
C GLN A 12 9.85 -2.93 -22.62
N PRO A 13 11.03 -2.41 -22.23
CA PRO A 13 11.14 -1.59 -21.04
C PRO A 13 10.22 -0.38 -21.15
N GLN A 14 9.21 -0.32 -20.28
CA GLN A 14 8.22 0.76 -20.25
C GLN A 14 8.79 2.04 -19.63
N TRP A 15 9.96 1.95 -19.00
CA TRP A 15 10.59 3.07 -18.32
C TRP A 15 11.13 4.10 -19.31
N ARG A 16 10.61 5.32 -19.21
CA ARG A 16 11.04 6.50 -19.98
C ARG A 16 11.64 7.55 -19.05
N SER A 17 12.53 8.41 -19.57
CA SER A 17 13.11 9.54 -18.83
C SER A 17 12.06 10.44 -18.17
N SER A 18 10.88 10.58 -18.78
CA SER A 18 9.72 11.30 -18.21
C SER A 18 9.30 10.78 -16.83
N HIS A 19 9.42 9.47 -16.56
CA HIS A 19 9.10 8.91 -15.24
C HIS A 19 10.12 9.34 -14.20
N THR A 20 11.42 9.29 -14.54
CA THR A 20 12.49 9.75 -13.65
C THR A 20 12.33 11.24 -13.31
N PHE A 21 12.17 12.09 -14.32
CA PHE A 21 11.94 13.52 -14.09
C PHE A 21 10.63 13.79 -13.34
N GLY A 22 9.57 13.02 -13.63
CA GLY A 22 8.31 13.09 -12.91
C GLY A 22 8.46 12.78 -11.42
N ILE A 23 9.15 11.69 -11.07
CA ILE A 23 9.42 11.33 -9.67
C ILE A 23 10.25 12.41 -8.98
N ILE A 24 11.32 12.90 -9.62
CA ILE A 24 12.13 13.98 -9.05
C ILE A 24 11.29 15.23 -8.80
N GLY A 25 10.43 15.61 -9.75
CA GLY A 25 9.51 16.74 -9.61
C GLY A 25 8.52 16.56 -8.45
N LEU A 26 7.93 15.37 -8.32
CA LEU A 26 7.03 15.04 -7.21
C LEU A 26 7.75 15.09 -5.86
N VAL A 27 8.97 14.55 -5.77
CA VAL A 27 9.79 14.59 -4.54
C VAL A 27 10.18 16.02 -4.17
N ALA A 28 10.53 16.86 -5.15
CA ALA A 28 10.78 18.27 -4.90
C ALA A 28 9.51 18.99 -4.39
N ALA A 29 8.35 18.69 -4.98
CA ALA A 29 7.07 19.24 -4.55
C ALA A 29 6.71 18.84 -3.11
N LEU A 30 7.03 17.62 -2.67
CA LEU A 30 6.83 17.16 -1.28
C LEU A 30 7.53 18.09 -0.27
N GLY A 31 8.81 18.39 -0.51
CA GLY A 31 9.60 19.26 0.36
C GLY A 31 9.10 20.71 0.34
N VAL A 32 8.76 21.24 -0.84
CA VAL A 32 8.26 22.61 -0.98
C VAL A 32 6.91 22.77 -0.28
N ILE A 33 5.94 21.92 -0.59
CA ILE A 33 4.58 22.04 -0.03
C ILE A 33 4.61 21.79 1.48
N GLY A 34 5.32 20.76 1.94
CA GLY A 34 5.36 20.41 3.36
C GLY A 34 5.97 21.48 4.26
N VAL A 35 6.87 22.31 3.75
CA VAL A 35 7.48 23.43 4.53
C VAL A 35 6.77 24.75 4.27
N TRP A 36 6.41 25.03 3.01
CA TRP A 36 5.88 26.34 2.61
C TRP A 36 4.44 26.55 3.10
N LEU A 37 3.54 25.55 2.98
CA LEU A 37 2.15 25.72 3.41
C LEU A 37 2.02 26.04 4.91
N PRO A 38 2.67 25.28 5.82
CA PRO A 38 2.60 25.58 7.26
C PRO A 38 3.20 26.94 7.61
N ARG A 39 4.26 27.39 6.93
CA ARG A 39 4.82 28.75 7.07
C ARG A 39 3.89 29.84 6.54
N ALA A 40 3.27 29.61 5.38
CA ALA A 40 2.47 30.59 4.69
C ALA A 40 1.11 30.78 5.35
N GLY A 41 0.52 29.74 5.91
CA GLY A 41 -0.77 29.82 6.63
C GLY A 41 -0.75 30.76 7.84
N GLU A 42 0.41 30.99 8.48
CA GLU A 42 0.54 32.03 9.51
C GLU A 42 0.36 33.45 8.97
N LYS A 43 0.58 33.65 7.66
CA LYS A 43 0.58 34.98 7.00
C LYS A 43 -0.54 35.17 5.98
N MET A 44 -1.04 34.08 5.40
CA MET A 44 -2.11 34.06 4.41
C MET A 44 -3.30 33.27 4.98
N ALA A 45 -4.35 33.97 5.41
CA ALA A 45 -5.58 33.42 5.96
C ALA A 45 -6.46 32.69 4.92
N TYR A 46 -5.85 31.96 3.99
CA TYR A 46 -6.57 31.25 2.91
C TYR A 46 -7.07 29.86 3.35
N PHE A 47 -6.38 29.23 4.30
CA PHE A 47 -6.75 27.92 4.84
C PHE A 47 -6.86 27.97 6.37
N ASP A 48 -7.97 27.48 6.92
CA ASP A 48 -8.18 27.37 8.37
C ASP A 48 -7.18 26.40 9.03
N ASN A 49 -6.69 25.41 8.27
CA ASN A 49 -5.74 24.41 8.74
C ASN A 49 -4.67 24.08 7.68
N PRO A 50 -3.59 24.88 7.58
CA PRO A 50 -2.56 24.71 6.56
C PRO A 50 -1.78 23.40 6.68
N THR A 51 -1.62 22.85 7.90
CA THR A 51 -0.92 21.57 8.09
C THR A 51 -1.75 20.39 7.59
N LEU A 52 -3.05 20.38 7.87
CA LEU A 52 -3.95 19.36 7.32
C LEU A 52 -3.88 19.34 5.79
N VAL A 53 -3.94 20.50 5.15
CA VAL A 53 -3.86 20.61 3.69
C VAL A 53 -2.49 20.13 3.19
N ALA A 54 -1.40 20.50 3.87
CA ALA A 54 -0.05 20.02 3.53
C ALA A 54 0.06 18.49 3.64
N TRP A 55 -0.50 17.89 4.70
CA TRP A 55 -0.54 16.44 4.88
C TRP A 55 -1.29 15.73 3.74
N LEU A 56 -2.50 16.20 3.41
CA LEU A 56 -3.28 15.64 2.31
C LEU A 56 -2.54 15.76 0.97
N ALA A 57 -1.90 16.91 0.71
CA ALA A 57 -1.10 17.11 -0.49
C ALA A 57 0.11 16.16 -0.52
N ILE A 58 0.80 15.97 0.61
CA ILE A 58 1.91 15.02 0.75
C ILE A 58 1.43 13.59 0.47
N ALA A 59 0.30 13.18 1.05
CA ALA A 59 -0.27 11.85 0.83
C ALA A 59 -0.58 11.62 -0.66
N VAL A 60 -1.21 12.59 -1.32
CA VAL A 60 -1.49 12.54 -2.78
C VAL A 60 -0.21 12.43 -3.59
N LEU A 61 0.80 13.26 -3.31
CA LEU A 61 2.09 13.22 -4.02
C LEU A 61 2.80 11.88 -3.84
N MET A 62 2.76 11.30 -2.64
CA MET A 62 3.31 9.97 -2.39
C MET A 62 2.57 8.87 -3.17
N THR A 63 1.24 8.94 -3.24
CA THR A 63 0.45 8.03 -4.09
C THR A 63 0.85 8.20 -5.56
N LEU A 64 1.03 9.44 -6.04
CA LEU A 64 1.46 9.71 -7.41
C LEU A 64 2.85 9.16 -7.72
N VAL A 65 3.79 9.21 -6.77
CA VAL A 65 5.11 8.55 -6.95
C VAL A 65 4.92 7.04 -7.18
N GLY A 66 4.06 6.39 -6.39
CA GLY A 66 3.71 4.97 -6.57
C GLY A 66 3.06 4.69 -7.93
N VAL A 67 2.15 5.55 -8.38
CA VAL A 67 1.50 5.44 -9.70
C VAL A 67 2.49 5.60 -10.85
N VAL A 68 3.37 6.60 -10.79
CA VAL A 68 4.40 6.84 -11.83
C VAL A 68 5.40 5.68 -11.87
N ALA A 69 5.83 5.19 -10.71
CA ALA A 69 6.72 4.03 -10.63
C ALA A 69 6.03 2.76 -11.17
N GLY A 70 4.79 2.51 -10.77
CA GLY A 70 3.99 1.37 -11.23
C GLY A 70 3.74 1.42 -12.74
N HIS A 71 3.37 2.58 -13.28
CA HIS A 71 3.21 2.79 -14.72
C HIS A 71 4.53 2.63 -15.47
N GLY A 72 5.63 3.17 -14.95
CA GLY A 72 6.94 3.06 -15.59
C GLY A 72 7.45 1.62 -15.69
N VAL A 73 7.05 0.74 -14.77
CA VAL A 73 7.46 -0.69 -14.78
C VAL A 73 6.48 -1.56 -15.56
N THR A 74 5.17 -1.35 -15.39
CA THR A 74 4.13 -2.27 -15.90
C THR A 74 3.33 -1.73 -17.08
N GLY A 75 3.41 -0.42 -17.35
CA GLY A 75 2.53 0.29 -18.28
C GLY A 75 1.14 0.63 -17.75
N LEU A 76 0.82 0.18 -16.54
CA LEU A 76 -0.47 0.39 -15.92
C LEU A 76 -0.33 1.33 -14.73
N ALA A 77 -1.21 2.32 -14.60
CA ALA A 77 -1.21 3.25 -13.47
C ALA A 77 -1.35 2.52 -12.11
N ARG A 78 -2.08 1.40 -12.10
CA ARG A 78 -2.24 0.51 -10.95
C ARG A 78 -1.12 -0.52 -10.79
N GLY A 79 -0.04 -0.40 -11.56
CA GLY A 79 1.06 -1.36 -11.64
C GLY A 79 1.68 -1.74 -10.29
N VAL A 80 1.72 -0.78 -9.36
CA VAL A 80 2.23 -1.01 -8.00
C VAL A 80 1.44 -2.08 -7.21
N LEU A 81 0.18 -2.28 -7.58
CA LEU A 81 -0.73 -3.26 -6.97
C LEU A 81 -0.71 -4.62 -7.67
N ILE A 82 -0.11 -4.71 -8.87
CA ILE A 82 -0.07 -5.94 -9.67
C ILE A 82 1.04 -6.84 -9.14
N ASP A 83 0.74 -8.13 -9.00
CA ASP A 83 1.71 -9.17 -8.65
C ASP A 83 2.21 -9.96 -9.88
N ASP A 84 3.06 -10.96 -9.64
CA ASP A 84 3.72 -11.74 -10.68
C ASP A 84 2.73 -12.59 -11.51
N ARG A 85 1.47 -12.72 -11.06
CA ARG A 85 0.39 -13.43 -11.78
C ARG A 85 -0.45 -12.49 -12.64
N HIS A 86 -0.01 -11.24 -12.79
CA HIS A 86 -0.73 -10.18 -13.48
C HIS A 86 -2.11 -9.87 -12.88
N ARG A 87 -2.26 -10.04 -11.54
CA ARG A 87 -3.50 -9.75 -10.81
C ARG A 87 -3.26 -8.70 -9.73
N LEU A 88 -4.31 -7.96 -9.35
CA LEU A 88 -4.21 -7.04 -8.21
C LEU A 88 -4.12 -7.82 -6.89
N SER A 89 -3.13 -7.46 -6.07
CA SER A 89 -2.89 -8.08 -4.78
C SER A 89 -3.39 -7.20 -3.63
N LEU A 90 -4.17 -7.83 -2.75
CA LEU A 90 -4.64 -7.19 -1.51
C LEU A 90 -3.46 -6.80 -0.60
N SER A 91 -2.43 -7.65 -0.47
CA SER A 91 -1.29 -7.34 0.40
C SER A 91 -0.44 -6.17 -0.11
N ARG A 92 -0.36 -5.99 -1.43
CA ARG A 92 0.27 -4.80 -2.05
C ARG A 92 -0.54 -3.54 -1.78
N LEU A 93 -1.87 -3.61 -1.90
CA LEU A 93 -2.75 -2.49 -1.57
C LEU A 93 -2.63 -2.09 -0.09
N GLN A 94 -2.68 -3.06 0.81
CA GLN A 94 -2.53 -2.79 2.25
C GLN A 94 -1.19 -2.15 2.56
N MET A 95 -0.09 -2.68 2.01
CA MET A 95 1.23 -2.08 2.22
C MET A 95 1.28 -0.65 1.69
N LEU A 96 0.70 -0.37 0.51
CA LEU A 96 0.67 0.97 -0.06
C LEU A 96 -0.14 1.94 0.83
N LEU A 97 -1.33 1.54 1.29
CA LEU A 97 -2.19 2.35 2.15
C LEU A 97 -1.49 2.70 3.47
N TRP A 98 -0.93 1.69 4.14
CA TRP A 98 -0.20 1.87 5.39
C TRP A 98 1.03 2.76 5.21
N THR A 99 1.81 2.53 4.15
CA THR A 99 2.98 3.35 3.81
C THR A 99 2.60 4.79 3.58
N VAL A 100 1.60 5.06 2.72
CA VAL A 100 1.17 6.43 2.44
C VAL A 100 0.66 7.08 3.71
N LEU A 101 -0.18 6.42 4.49
CA LEU A 101 -0.78 7.03 5.68
C LEU A 101 0.25 7.38 6.76
N VAL A 102 1.07 6.42 7.17
CA VAL A 102 2.03 6.60 8.27
C VAL A 102 3.15 7.54 7.86
N LEU A 103 3.76 7.32 6.69
CA LEU A 103 4.90 8.12 6.26
C LEU A 103 4.48 9.55 5.85
N SER A 104 3.31 9.74 5.25
CA SER A 104 2.80 11.10 5.00
C SER A 104 2.48 11.83 6.30
N GLY A 105 1.89 11.17 7.29
CA GLY A 105 1.60 11.76 8.60
C GLY A 105 2.88 12.18 9.32
N TRP A 106 3.85 11.26 9.43
CA TRP A 106 5.15 11.58 10.02
C TRP A 106 5.86 12.72 9.29
N MET A 107 5.89 12.68 7.95
CA MET A 107 6.55 13.71 7.16
C MET A 107 5.84 15.06 7.27
N ALA A 108 4.51 15.10 7.28
CA ALA A 108 3.76 16.33 7.46
C ALA A 108 4.02 16.96 8.85
N ALA A 109 4.09 16.14 9.89
CA ALA A 109 4.44 16.58 11.24
C ALA A 109 5.87 17.18 11.27
N ALA A 110 6.86 16.44 10.78
CA ALA A 110 8.26 16.87 10.77
C ALA A 110 8.47 18.13 9.92
N LEU A 111 7.94 18.19 8.70
CA LEU A 111 8.08 19.35 7.82
C LEU A 111 7.33 20.57 8.36
N SER A 112 6.19 20.38 9.02
CA SER A 112 5.49 21.47 9.70
C SER A 112 6.28 22.00 10.90
N ASN A 113 6.94 21.14 11.66
CA ASN A 113 7.84 21.55 12.74
C ASN A 113 9.03 22.37 12.21
N ILE A 114 9.62 21.99 11.08
CA ILE A 114 10.64 22.80 10.36
C ILE A 114 10.05 24.14 9.91
N GLY A 115 8.82 24.12 9.40
CA GLY A 115 8.05 25.30 9.02
C GLY A 115 7.95 26.32 10.16
N ARG A 116 7.59 25.83 11.35
CA ARG A 116 7.38 26.62 12.57
C ARG A 116 8.66 26.96 13.35
N GLY A 117 9.80 26.45 12.93
CA GLY A 117 11.08 26.71 13.62
C GLY A 117 11.20 26.02 14.97
N ALA A 118 10.59 24.84 15.15
CA ALA A 118 10.78 24.03 16.34
C ALA A 118 12.26 23.66 16.56
N ALA A 119 12.70 23.55 17.81
CA ALA A 119 14.10 23.27 18.15
C ALA A 119 14.55 21.85 17.72
N THR A 120 13.67 20.86 17.84
CA THR A 120 13.91 19.45 17.50
C THR A 120 12.89 18.96 16.47
N PRO A 121 12.91 19.48 15.23
CA PRO A 121 11.77 19.33 14.33
C PRO A 121 11.56 17.91 13.79
N LEU A 122 12.60 17.06 13.81
CA LEU A 122 12.56 15.67 13.37
C LEU A 122 12.23 14.69 14.52
N ASP A 123 12.15 15.18 15.77
CA ASP A 123 11.85 14.37 16.95
C ASP A 123 10.34 14.13 17.09
N VAL A 124 9.76 13.53 16.05
CA VAL A 124 8.35 13.13 16.01
C VAL A 124 8.29 11.62 16.23
N ALA A 125 7.85 11.23 17.42
CA ALA A 125 7.72 9.83 17.80
C ALA A 125 6.62 9.13 16.99
N VAL A 126 6.94 7.91 16.54
CA VAL A 126 5.99 6.98 15.91
C VAL A 126 5.71 5.88 16.92
N PRO A 127 4.47 5.78 17.47
CA PRO A 127 4.09 4.74 18.42
C PRO A 127 4.41 3.32 17.93
N SER A 128 4.77 2.42 18.86
CA SER A 128 5.13 1.03 18.58
C SER A 128 4.05 0.27 17.82
N GLU A 129 2.79 0.58 18.09
CA GLU A 129 1.62 -0.08 17.55
C GLU A 129 1.52 0.14 16.03
N LEU A 130 1.99 1.29 15.54
CA LEU A 130 2.09 1.56 14.11
C LEU A 130 3.20 0.76 13.45
N TRP A 131 4.36 0.65 14.12
CA TRP A 131 5.43 -0.21 13.62
C TRP A 131 5.00 -1.67 13.52
N LEU A 132 4.22 -2.14 14.50
CA LEU A 132 3.61 -3.47 14.46
C LEU A 132 2.62 -3.61 13.30
N ALA A 133 1.70 -2.66 13.12
CA ALA A 133 0.74 -2.68 12.00
C ALA A 133 1.43 -2.69 10.62
N MET A 134 2.46 -1.86 10.43
CA MET A 134 3.32 -1.84 9.24
C MET A 134 4.07 -3.17 9.07
N GLY A 135 4.61 -3.73 10.15
CA GLY A 135 5.34 -4.99 10.17
C GLY A 135 4.46 -6.18 9.77
N ILE A 136 3.23 -6.25 10.27
CA ILE A 136 2.23 -7.27 9.91
C ILE A 136 1.89 -7.19 8.40
N SER A 137 1.70 -5.97 7.89
CA SER A 137 1.45 -5.73 6.46
C SER A 137 2.63 -6.15 5.59
N THR A 138 3.85 -5.81 6.01
CA THR A 138 5.09 -6.20 5.33
C THR A 138 5.27 -7.72 5.33
N ALA A 139 5.05 -8.39 6.47
CA ALA A 139 5.11 -9.83 6.57
C ALA A 139 4.11 -10.49 5.61
N SER A 140 2.91 -9.94 5.47
CA SER A 140 1.89 -10.49 4.57
C SER A 140 2.15 -10.20 3.10
N LEU A 141 2.79 -9.08 2.78
CA LEU A 141 3.27 -8.78 1.43
C LEU A 141 4.25 -9.84 0.94
N VAL A 142 5.17 -10.30 1.80
CA VAL A 142 6.17 -11.33 1.47
C VAL A 142 5.61 -12.75 1.59
N ALA A 143 4.81 -13.03 2.61
CA ALA A 143 4.26 -14.38 2.84
C ALA A 143 3.23 -14.78 1.79
N SER A 144 2.46 -13.82 1.25
CA SER A 144 1.45 -14.09 0.22
C SER A 144 1.98 -14.81 -1.02
N PRO A 145 3.01 -14.28 -1.74
CA PRO A 145 3.56 -14.97 -2.90
C PRO A 145 4.23 -16.30 -2.53
N VAL A 146 4.86 -16.42 -1.35
CA VAL A 146 5.45 -17.67 -0.88
C VAL A 146 4.40 -18.76 -0.69
N ALA A 147 3.27 -18.43 -0.06
CA ALA A 147 2.15 -19.36 0.12
C ALA A 147 1.59 -19.85 -1.24
N LEU A 148 1.49 -18.95 -2.22
CA LEU A 148 1.05 -19.29 -3.57
C LEU A 148 2.06 -20.13 -4.34
N ALA A 149 3.35 -19.81 -4.24
CA ALA A 149 4.41 -20.58 -4.87
C ALA A 149 4.47 -22.00 -4.30
N TYR A 150 4.34 -22.14 -2.97
CA TYR A 150 4.21 -23.43 -2.32
C TYR A 150 3.01 -24.23 -2.86
N LYS A 151 1.83 -23.58 -2.95
CA LYS A 151 0.62 -24.19 -3.49
C LYS A 151 0.80 -24.63 -4.96
N GLN A 152 1.36 -23.77 -5.81
CA GLN A 152 1.66 -24.08 -7.21
C GLN A 152 2.63 -25.25 -7.35
N SER A 153 3.63 -25.38 -6.47
CA SER A 153 4.56 -26.52 -6.48
C SER A 153 3.89 -27.86 -6.13
N LYS A 154 2.83 -27.82 -5.32
CA LYS A 154 2.06 -29.00 -4.91
C LYS A 154 0.94 -29.33 -5.89
N ARG A 155 0.37 -28.32 -6.54
CA ARG A 155 -0.74 -28.45 -7.49
C ARG A 155 -0.51 -27.53 -8.69
N PRO A 156 0.36 -27.92 -9.64
CA PRO A 156 0.65 -27.10 -10.81
C PRO A 156 -0.60 -26.78 -11.61
N GLY A 157 -0.75 -25.54 -12.02
CA GLY A 157 -1.86 -25.06 -12.85
C GLY A 157 -3.17 -24.81 -12.09
N GLN A 158 -3.19 -24.96 -10.75
CA GLN A 158 -4.38 -24.63 -9.96
C GLN A 158 -4.39 -23.19 -9.44
N VAL A 159 -3.25 -22.49 -9.40
CA VAL A 159 -3.21 -21.05 -9.04
C VAL A 159 -3.53 -20.22 -10.29
N GLU A 160 -4.55 -19.37 -10.18
CA GLU A 160 -5.02 -18.52 -11.27
C GLU A 160 -4.00 -17.41 -11.58
N SER A 161 -3.66 -17.24 -12.86
CA SER A 161 -2.87 -16.12 -13.38
C SER A 161 -3.44 -15.60 -14.69
N LEU A 162 -3.40 -14.28 -14.89
CA LEU A 162 -3.91 -13.66 -16.11
C LEU A 162 -2.80 -13.55 -17.18
N PRO A 163 -3.13 -13.75 -18.48
CA PRO A 163 -2.23 -13.41 -19.57
C PRO A 163 -1.85 -11.92 -19.53
N LEU A 164 -0.65 -11.56 -19.98
CA LEU A 164 -0.18 -10.16 -20.03
C LEU A 164 -1.01 -9.25 -20.95
N GLN A 165 -1.84 -9.83 -21.83
CA GLN A 165 -2.76 -9.10 -22.70
C GLN A 165 -4.08 -8.74 -22.01
N GLU A 166 -4.41 -9.40 -20.89
CA GLU A 166 -5.64 -9.15 -20.15
C GLU A 166 -5.40 -8.16 -19.01
N ASP A 167 -6.29 -7.19 -18.88
CA ASP A 167 -6.20 -6.18 -17.83
C ASP A 167 -6.60 -6.74 -16.45
N SER A 168 -5.69 -6.63 -15.48
CA SER A 168 -5.97 -6.94 -14.06
C SER A 168 -7.21 -6.23 -13.51
N GLY A 169 -8.19 -6.93 -12.95
CA GLY A 169 -9.46 -6.31 -12.51
C GLY A 169 -9.44 -5.85 -11.05
N TRP A 170 -10.14 -4.77 -10.70
CA TRP A 170 -10.40 -4.43 -9.28
C TRP A 170 -11.13 -5.55 -8.53
N ALA A 171 -11.87 -6.39 -9.24
CA ALA A 171 -12.49 -7.59 -8.70
C ALA A 171 -11.47 -8.62 -8.17
N ASP A 172 -10.20 -8.58 -8.59
CA ASP A 172 -9.15 -9.50 -8.12
C ASP A 172 -8.85 -9.35 -6.63
N LEU A 173 -9.09 -8.16 -6.07
CA LEU A 173 -8.99 -7.90 -4.64
C LEU A 173 -10.02 -8.69 -3.83
N PHE A 174 -11.08 -9.15 -4.47
CA PHE A 174 -12.21 -9.83 -3.83
C PHE A 174 -12.41 -11.26 -4.30
N ARG A 175 -11.77 -11.68 -5.40
CA ARG A 175 -11.93 -13.01 -5.98
C ARG A 175 -10.93 -14.01 -5.40
N GLY A 176 -11.29 -15.29 -5.51
CA GLY A 176 -10.40 -16.41 -5.27
C GLY A 176 -9.10 -16.36 -6.07
N GLU A 177 -8.13 -17.16 -5.63
CA GLU A 177 -6.78 -17.22 -6.20
C GLU A 177 -6.48 -18.53 -6.92
N GLU A 178 -7.43 -19.46 -6.93
CA GLU A 178 -7.35 -20.75 -7.61
C GLU A 178 -8.34 -20.81 -8.78
N VAL A 179 -8.04 -21.63 -9.78
CA VAL A 179 -8.93 -21.82 -10.95
C VAL A 179 -10.33 -22.27 -10.52
N THR A 180 -10.42 -23.05 -9.43
CA THR A 180 -11.67 -23.58 -8.87
C THR A 180 -12.52 -22.51 -8.20
N ASP A 181 -11.92 -21.45 -7.66
CA ASP A 181 -12.59 -20.40 -6.89
C ASP A 181 -12.44 -18.99 -7.49
N SER A 182 -11.84 -18.87 -8.68
CA SER A 182 -11.54 -17.61 -9.38
C SER A 182 -12.76 -16.73 -9.65
N HIS A 183 -13.93 -17.36 -9.85
CA HIS A 183 -15.21 -16.67 -10.06
C HIS A 183 -16.03 -16.46 -8.78
N HIS A 184 -15.50 -16.88 -7.63
CA HIS A 184 -16.17 -16.76 -6.35
C HIS A 184 -15.60 -15.61 -5.52
N LEU A 185 -16.46 -15.09 -4.64
CA LEU A 185 -16.06 -14.10 -3.65
C LEU A 185 -15.22 -14.76 -2.56
N ASP A 186 -14.03 -14.22 -2.32
CA ASP A 186 -13.16 -14.60 -1.23
C ASP A 186 -13.53 -13.80 0.03
N LEU A 187 -14.26 -14.45 0.93
CA LEU A 187 -14.67 -13.86 2.21
C LEU A 187 -13.46 -13.43 3.08
N GLY A 188 -12.35 -14.16 3.02
CA GLY A 188 -11.14 -13.84 3.79
C GLY A 188 -10.48 -12.55 3.30
N LYS A 189 -10.40 -12.35 1.98
CA LYS A 189 -9.95 -11.07 1.39
C LYS A 189 -10.90 -9.92 1.72
N VAL A 190 -12.21 -10.15 1.63
CA VAL A 190 -13.23 -9.14 1.97
C VAL A 190 -13.08 -8.69 3.44
N GLN A 191 -13.04 -9.64 4.37
CA GLN A 191 -12.88 -9.36 5.80
C GLN A 191 -11.58 -8.56 6.06
N MET A 192 -10.48 -9.00 5.47
CA MET A 192 -9.18 -8.37 5.64
C MET A 192 -9.14 -6.94 5.07
N LEU A 193 -9.73 -6.72 3.89
CA LEU A 193 -9.85 -5.38 3.30
C LEU A 193 -10.71 -4.48 4.18
N LEU A 194 -11.86 -4.95 4.65
CA LEU A 194 -12.76 -4.17 5.50
C LEU A 194 -12.06 -3.71 6.79
N PHE A 195 -11.36 -4.62 7.49
CA PHE A 195 -10.59 -4.24 8.68
C PHE A 195 -9.53 -3.20 8.35
N THR A 196 -8.80 -3.38 7.25
CA THR A 196 -7.78 -2.41 6.84
C THR A 196 -8.38 -1.05 6.58
N VAL A 197 -9.45 -0.98 5.77
CA VAL A 197 -10.09 0.29 5.40
C VAL A 197 -10.61 1.00 6.64
N VAL A 198 -11.27 0.29 7.56
CA VAL A 198 -11.76 0.89 8.81
C VAL A 198 -10.62 1.47 9.65
N VAL A 199 -9.53 0.73 9.83
CA VAL A 199 -8.38 1.20 10.61
C VAL A 199 -7.68 2.37 9.93
N ILE A 200 -7.45 2.31 8.62
CA ILE A 200 -6.85 3.39 7.83
C ILE A 200 -7.69 4.67 7.92
N LEU A 201 -9.02 4.57 7.80
CA LEU A 201 -9.91 5.73 7.90
C LEU A 201 -9.94 6.31 9.31
N ALA A 202 -10.07 5.48 10.34
CA ALA A 202 -10.04 5.94 11.73
C ALA A 202 -8.71 6.65 12.05
N TYR A 203 -7.60 6.10 11.58
CA TYR A 203 -6.28 6.68 11.80
C TYR A 203 -6.07 7.98 10.99
N ALA A 204 -6.58 8.05 9.76
CA ALA A 204 -6.56 9.28 8.97
C ALA A 204 -7.34 10.42 9.65
N LEU A 205 -8.48 10.11 10.26
CA LEU A 205 -9.24 11.09 11.06
C LEU A 205 -8.45 11.53 12.30
N ALA A 206 -7.83 10.61 13.02
CA ALA A 206 -6.98 10.94 14.16
C ALA A 206 -5.76 11.82 13.79
N LEU A 207 -5.15 11.59 12.62
CA LEU A 207 -4.13 12.48 12.06
C LEU A 207 -4.72 13.86 11.71
N GLY A 208 -5.93 13.90 11.15
CA GLY A 208 -6.62 15.15 10.86
C GLY A 208 -6.84 16.00 12.12
N ASP A 209 -7.30 15.37 13.20
CA ASP A 209 -7.47 16.00 14.50
C ASP A 209 -6.12 16.46 15.07
N LEU A 210 -5.07 15.64 15.00
CA LEU A 210 -3.71 16.03 15.40
C LEU A 210 -3.27 17.31 14.68
N PHE A 211 -3.44 17.36 13.36
CA PHE A 211 -3.00 18.50 12.55
C PHE A 211 -3.84 19.75 12.72
N SER A 212 -4.97 19.69 13.43
CA SER A 212 -5.71 20.87 13.89
C SER A 212 -5.02 21.62 15.03
N ALA A 213 -4.04 21.00 15.70
CA ALA A 213 -3.24 21.65 16.72
C ALA A 213 -2.33 22.74 16.12
N LYS A 214 -2.16 23.82 16.88
CA LYS A 214 -1.32 24.97 16.49
C LYS A 214 0.14 24.84 16.94
N GLU A 215 0.43 23.87 17.80
CA GLU A 215 1.74 23.64 18.38
C GLU A 215 2.62 22.75 17.49
N ALA A 216 3.88 22.59 17.88
CA ALA A 216 4.77 21.61 17.27
C ALA A 216 4.32 20.20 17.62
N PHE A 217 4.49 19.26 16.70
CA PHE A 217 4.06 17.88 16.86
C PHE A 217 5.20 17.03 17.43
N ALA A 218 4.96 16.37 18.56
CA ALA A 218 5.97 15.52 19.20
C ALA A 218 5.72 14.01 18.97
N THR A 219 4.47 13.60 18.73
CA THR A 219 4.10 12.20 18.52
C THR A 219 2.94 12.08 17.56
N LEU A 220 2.93 11.01 16.77
CA LEU A 220 1.74 10.59 16.05
C LEU A 220 0.73 9.92 17.00
N PRO A 221 -0.58 9.84 16.62
CA PRO A 221 -1.57 9.10 17.38
C PRO A 221 -1.18 7.64 17.48
N ALA A 222 -1.39 7.04 18.65
CA ALA A 222 -1.21 5.61 18.87
C ALA A 222 -2.43 4.83 18.36
N LEU A 223 -2.21 3.57 17.98
CA LEU A 223 -3.29 2.61 17.80
C LEU A 223 -3.57 1.91 19.13
N ASP A 224 -4.80 1.43 19.29
CA ASP A 224 -5.17 0.60 20.43
C ASP A 224 -4.62 -0.84 20.27
N ASP A 225 -4.19 -1.46 21.36
CA ASP A 225 -3.64 -2.82 21.37
C ASP A 225 -4.62 -3.86 20.83
N ALA A 226 -5.93 -3.69 21.07
CA ALA A 226 -6.95 -4.58 20.53
C ALA A 226 -7.06 -4.43 19.00
N VAL A 227 -6.85 -3.23 18.46
CA VAL A 227 -6.81 -3.00 17.01
C VAL A 227 -5.61 -3.70 16.39
N VAL A 228 -4.42 -3.58 17.00
CA VAL A 228 -3.23 -4.31 16.53
C VAL A 228 -3.43 -5.82 16.59
N SER A 229 -4.00 -6.32 17.70
CA SER A 229 -4.32 -7.74 17.86
C SER A 229 -5.28 -8.24 16.79
N LEU A 230 -6.30 -7.44 16.45
CA LEU A 230 -7.26 -7.76 15.41
C LEU A 230 -6.60 -7.78 14.01
N LEU A 231 -5.66 -6.88 13.74
CA LEU A 231 -4.86 -6.91 12.51
C LEU A 231 -4.03 -8.20 12.41
N VAL A 232 -3.37 -8.61 13.50
CA VAL A 232 -2.62 -9.87 13.55
C VAL A 232 -3.53 -11.05 13.20
N ILE A 233 -4.69 -11.15 13.86
CA ILE A 233 -5.66 -12.24 13.63
C ILE A 233 -6.14 -12.22 12.17
N SER A 234 -6.49 -11.05 11.64
CA SER A 234 -6.97 -10.92 10.27
C SER A 234 -5.91 -11.33 9.23
N HIS A 235 -4.66 -10.93 9.42
CA HIS A 235 -3.56 -11.27 8.53
C HIS A 235 -3.20 -12.76 8.63
N ALA A 236 -3.15 -13.31 9.83
CA ALA A 236 -2.89 -14.74 10.06
C ALA A 236 -3.97 -15.60 9.40
N GLY A 237 -5.26 -15.27 9.58
CA GLY A 237 -6.37 -15.98 8.96
C GLY A 237 -6.33 -15.93 7.42
N TYR A 238 -6.04 -14.75 6.85
CA TYR A 238 -5.88 -14.58 5.41
C TYR A 238 -4.73 -15.43 4.85
N LEU A 239 -3.54 -15.38 5.48
CA LEU A 239 -2.38 -16.14 5.03
C LEU A 239 -2.57 -17.65 5.19
N ALA A 240 -3.20 -18.09 6.29
CA ALA A 240 -3.52 -19.49 6.50
C ALA A 240 -4.46 -20.02 5.41
N LYS A 241 -5.54 -19.29 5.10
CA LYS A 241 -6.43 -19.63 3.98
C LYS A 241 -5.65 -19.71 2.67
N LYS A 242 -4.79 -18.74 2.41
CA LYS A 242 -3.99 -18.65 1.18
C LYS A 242 -3.04 -19.84 0.99
N ALA A 243 -2.55 -20.44 2.07
CA ALA A 243 -1.69 -21.62 2.03
C ALA A 243 -2.45 -22.94 1.84
N VAL A 244 -3.74 -23.00 2.21
CA VAL A 244 -4.57 -24.22 2.10
C VAL A 244 -5.17 -24.33 0.69
N PRO A 245 -4.96 -25.43 -0.05
CA PRO A 245 -5.57 -25.63 -1.37
C PRO A 245 -7.09 -25.78 -1.32
N THR A 246 -7.80 -25.14 -2.24
CA THR A 246 -9.26 -25.25 -2.38
C THR A 246 -9.63 -26.15 -3.56
N GLY A 247 -10.10 -27.36 -3.26
CA GLY A 247 -10.60 -28.31 -4.27
C GLY A 247 -9.94 -29.69 -4.19
N PRO A 248 -10.49 -30.67 -4.94
CA PRO A 248 -9.97 -32.03 -4.95
C PRO A 248 -8.52 -32.09 -5.46
N PRO A 249 -7.71 -33.04 -4.98
CA PRO A 249 -6.38 -33.26 -5.53
C PRO A 249 -6.47 -33.58 -7.03
N PRO A 250 -5.41 -33.25 -7.82
CA PRO A 250 -5.39 -33.61 -9.23
C PRO A 250 -5.61 -35.13 -9.37
N THR A 251 -6.55 -35.52 -10.21
CA THR A 251 -6.72 -36.90 -10.64
C THR A 251 -5.49 -37.25 -11.48
N GLY A 252 -4.67 -38.18 -11.01
CA GLY A 252 -3.48 -38.61 -11.75
C GLY A 252 -3.91 -39.37 -13.00
N ASP A 253 -3.54 -38.84 -14.16
CA ASP A 253 -3.40 -39.57 -15.42
C ASP A 253 -1.90 -39.78 -15.70
#